data_AF-A0A2X3JAZ8-F1
#
_entry.id   AF-A0A2X3JAZ8-F1
#
_cell.length_a   1.000
_cell.length_b   1.000
_cell.length_c   1.000
_cell.angle_alpha   90.00
_cell.angle_beta   90.00
_cell.angle_gamma   90.00
#
_symmetry.space_group_name_H-M   'P 1'
#
loop_
_entity.id
_entity.type
_entity.pdbx_description
1 polymer ?
#
loop_
_entity_poly.entity_id
_entity_poly.type
_entity_poly.pdbx_seq_one_letter_code
_entity_poly.pdbx_strand_id
1 'polypeptide(L)'
;MNQSVWINRFMLGGPLAEDRGFILHTPPSNFASSIRISDNTVMTTSRDVLETLGTDKQPSDVLVALGYASWEKGQLEQEILDNAWLTAPADLNILFKTPIADRWREAAKLIGVDILTMLVWQGTPDEWNLTRLRLRHQKHWRSGRPTHYRHCSPFACN
;
A
#
# COMPACT_ATOMS: atom_id res chain seq x y z
N MET A 1 -3.86 30.87 23.12
CA MET A 1 -2.65 30.02 22.97
C MET A 1 -2.89 29.13 21.78
N ASN A 2 -2.28 29.46 20.64
CA ASN A 2 -2.53 28.81 19.35
C ASN A 2 -1.67 27.53 19.30
N GLN A 3 -2.29 26.37 19.52
CA GLN A 3 -1.62 25.07 19.44
C GLN A 3 -1.60 24.61 17.98
N SER A 4 -0.67 25.15 17.20
CA SER A 4 -0.35 24.63 15.88
C SER A 4 0.54 23.40 16.05
N VAL A 5 -0.06 22.24 16.30
CA VAL A 5 0.65 20.96 16.23
C VAL A 5 0.97 20.74 14.75
N TRP A 6 2.23 20.92 14.36
CA TRP A 6 2.70 20.73 12.99
C TRP A 6 2.84 19.24 12.68
N ILE A 7 1.71 18.53 12.53
CA ILE A 7 1.72 17.19 11.95
C ILE A 7 2.03 17.37 10.47
N ASN A 8 3.30 17.14 10.11
CA ASN A 8 3.81 17.49 8.79
C ASN A 8 3.20 16.64 7.65
N ARG A 9 2.49 15.55 7.98
CA ARG A 9 1.77 14.72 7.00
C ARG A 9 0.77 13.76 7.66
N PHE A 10 -0.46 13.75 7.16
CA PHE A 10 -1.44 12.68 7.40
C PHE A 10 -1.36 11.66 6.26
N MET A 11 -1.56 10.39 6.57
CA MET A 11 -1.66 9.32 5.58
C MET A 11 -3.10 8.81 5.45
N LEU A 12 -3.41 8.20 4.32
CA LEU A 12 -4.64 7.43 4.14
C LEU A 12 -4.33 5.99 4.52
N GLY A 13 -4.96 5.50 5.60
CA GLY A 13 -4.82 4.13 6.09
C GLY A 13 -5.74 3.14 5.38
N GLY A 14 -6.83 3.62 4.78
CA GLY A 14 -7.71 2.83 3.92
C GLY A 14 -9.09 3.46 3.73
N PRO A 15 -9.96 2.81 2.94
CA PRO A 15 -11.24 3.38 2.49
C PRO A 15 -12.36 3.33 3.56
N LEU A 16 -12.13 2.67 4.69
CA LEU A 16 -13.13 2.53 5.75
C LEU A 16 -12.87 3.52 6.88
N ALA A 17 -13.93 4.12 7.38
CA ALA A 17 -13.90 5.09 8.48
C ALA A 17 -12.86 6.20 8.28
N GLU A 18 -12.85 6.81 7.09
CA GLU A 18 -11.93 7.89 6.71
C GLU A 18 -12.01 9.12 7.64
N ASP A 19 -13.09 9.24 8.40
CA ASP A 19 -13.31 10.24 9.45
C ASP A 19 -12.60 9.92 10.77
N ARG A 20 -12.07 8.70 10.93
CA ARG A 20 -11.36 8.24 12.13
C ARG A 20 -9.85 8.24 11.94
N GLY A 21 -9.16 8.85 12.90
CA GLY A 21 -7.70 8.85 12.98
C GLY A 21 -7.16 7.68 13.77
N PHE A 22 -6.13 7.06 13.22
CA PHE A 22 -5.30 6.05 13.85
C PHE A 22 -3.88 6.59 13.98
N ILE A 23 -3.33 6.50 15.17
CA ILE A 23 -1.99 6.99 15.48
C ILE A 23 -1.11 5.77 15.78
N LEU A 24 -0.13 5.53 14.92
CA LEU A 24 0.91 4.53 15.14
C LEU A 24 2.12 5.21 15.77
N HIS A 25 2.63 4.68 16.88
CA HIS A 25 3.79 5.23 17.55
C HIS A 25 4.63 4.16 18.25
N THR A 26 5.87 4.50 18.58
CA THR A 26 6.71 3.68 19.46
C THR A 26 6.20 3.77 20.91
N PRO A 27 6.49 2.78 21.78
CA PRO A 27 6.21 2.89 23.21
C PRO A 27 6.70 4.23 23.81
N PRO A 28 6.05 4.75 24.86
CA PRO A 28 5.11 4.07 25.77
C PRO A 28 3.65 3.96 25.25
N SER A 29 2.87 3.05 25.85
CA SER A 29 1.44 2.80 25.57
C SER A 29 0.52 3.30 26.68
N ASN A 30 0.87 4.40 27.35
CA ASN A 30 0.15 4.93 28.51
C ASN A 30 -1.04 5.83 28.13
N PHE A 31 -1.61 5.61 26.94
CA PHE A 31 -2.71 6.39 26.39
C PHE A 31 -4.05 5.67 26.55
N ALA A 32 -5.13 6.44 26.66
CA ALA A 32 -6.46 5.97 27.05
C ALA A 32 -7.06 4.94 26.10
N SER A 33 -6.73 4.98 24.81
CA SER A 33 -7.22 4.01 23.82
C SER A 33 -6.09 3.48 22.95
N SER A 34 -5.13 2.82 23.61
CA SER A 34 -3.96 2.23 22.97
C SER A 34 -3.98 0.70 22.96
N ILE A 35 -3.50 0.12 21.86
CA ILE A 35 -3.34 -1.32 21.63
C ILE A 35 -1.89 -1.55 21.21
N ARG A 36 -1.18 -2.40 21.94
CA ARG A 36 0.17 -2.81 21.57
C ARG A 36 0.10 -3.85 20.44
N ILE A 37 0.68 -3.51 19.28
CA ILE A 37 0.73 -4.40 18.10
C ILE A 37 1.97 -5.29 18.18
N SER A 38 3.10 -4.70 18.56
CA SER A 38 4.39 -5.39 18.68
C SER A 38 5.18 -4.83 19.86
N ASP A 39 6.37 -5.36 20.11
CA ASP A 39 7.20 -4.84 21.20
C ASP A 39 7.56 -3.37 21.04
N ASN A 40 7.66 -2.92 19.79
CA ASN A 40 8.15 -1.61 19.40
C ASN A 40 7.08 -0.75 18.71
N THR A 41 5.81 -1.20 18.67
CA THR A 41 4.75 -0.50 17.96
C THR A 41 3.43 -0.57 18.72
N VAL A 42 2.83 0.60 18.90
CA VAL A 42 1.57 0.81 19.58
C VAL A 42 0.66 1.59 18.63
N MET A 43 -0.62 1.20 18.59
CA MET A 43 -1.65 1.90 17.86
C MET A 43 -2.64 2.52 18.84
N THR A 44 -2.91 3.81 18.67
CA THR A 44 -3.78 4.59 19.54
C THR A 44 -4.84 5.31 18.71
N THR A 45 -6.08 5.30 19.19
CA THR A 45 -7.22 5.98 18.55
C THR A 45 -7.67 7.22 19.33
N SER A 46 -7.14 7.43 20.53
CA SER A 46 -7.40 8.61 21.35
C SER A 46 -6.55 9.81 20.93
N ARG A 47 -7.05 11.03 21.19
CA ARG A 47 -6.37 12.29 20.85
C ARG A 47 -5.28 12.69 21.85
N ASP A 48 -5.21 12.02 22.99
CA ASP A 48 -4.23 12.26 24.05
C ASP A 48 -2.77 12.13 23.57
N VAL A 49 -2.49 11.25 22.60
CA VAL A 49 -1.16 11.19 21.96
C VAL A 49 -0.83 12.51 21.26
N LEU A 50 -1.81 13.12 20.60
CA LEU A 50 -1.59 14.38 19.87
C LEU A 50 -1.27 15.53 20.83
N GLU A 51 -1.81 15.48 22.06
CA GLU A 51 -1.51 16.46 23.11
C GLU A 51 -0.07 16.35 23.64
N THR A 52 0.56 15.18 23.49
CA THR A 52 1.98 14.98 23.86
C THR A 52 2.96 15.46 22.80
N LEU A 53 2.52 15.68 21.56
CA LEU A 53 3.39 16.10 20.46
C LEU A 53 3.98 17.48 20.74
N GLY A 54 5.31 17.60 20.69
CA GLY A 54 6.03 18.82 21.04
C GLY A 54 6.35 18.98 22.53
N THR A 55 6.08 17.94 23.35
CA THR A 55 6.52 17.87 24.75
C THR A 55 7.61 16.81 24.92
N ASP A 56 8.29 16.82 26.07
CA ASP A 56 9.28 15.79 26.44
C ASP A 56 8.68 14.37 26.54
N LYS A 57 7.35 14.25 26.56
CA LYS A 57 6.62 12.98 26.63
C LYS A 57 6.22 12.44 25.26
N GLN A 58 6.59 13.09 24.16
CA GLN A 58 6.23 12.59 22.84
C GLN A 58 6.94 11.24 22.56
N PRO A 59 6.28 10.31 21.85
CA PRO A 59 6.95 9.14 21.33
C PRO A 59 8.05 9.53 20.33
N SER A 60 9.11 8.71 20.25
CA SER A 60 10.23 8.93 19.33
C SER A 60 9.78 9.00 17.88
N ASP A 61 8.92 8.06 17.47
CA ASP A 61 8.34 8.03 16.13
C ASP A 61 6.81 8.02 16.24
N VAL A 62 6.16 8.85 15.41
CA VAL A 62 4.70 8.98 15.33
C VAL A 62 4.26 9.07 13.88
N LEU A 63 3.19 8.36 13.55
CA LEU A 63 2.58 8.32 12.24
C LEU A 63 1.07 8.39 12.40
N VAL A 64 0.43 9.30 11.68
CA VAL A 64 -1.02 9.50 11.74
C VAL A 64 -1.64 9.08 10.41
N ALA A 65 -2.61 8.19 10.47
CA ALA A 65 -3.37 7.71 9.34
C ALA A 65 -4.87 7.94 9.55
N LEU A 66 -5.60 8.22 8.47
CA LEU A 66 -7.05 8.32 8.46
C LEU A 66 -7.65 7.09 7.78
N GLY A 67 -8.64 6.49 8.42
CA GLY A 67 -9.25 5.25 7.96
C GLY A 67 -8.35 4.03 8.07
N TYR A 68 -8.90 2.88 7.68
CA TYR A 68 -8.22 1.59 7.70
C TYR A 68 -8.71 0.70 6.56
N ALA A 69 -7.91 -0.30 6.21
CA ALA A 69 -8.34 -1.42 5.38
C ALA A 69 -8.76 -2.57 6.29
N SER A 70 -9.83 -3.26 5.93
CA SER A 70 -10.24 -4.50 6.58
C SER A 70 -10.54 -5.57 5.56
N TRP A 71 -10.36 -6.81 5.99
CA TRP A 71 -10.67 -7.98 5.21
C TRP A 71 -11.80 -8.75 5.88
N GLU A 72 -12.67 -9.34 5.07
CA GLU A 72 -13.59 -10.36 5.55
C GLU A 72 -12.84 -11.63 5.94
N LYS A 73 -13.49 -12.51 6.69
CA LYS A 73 -12.89 -13.76 7.16
C LYS A 73 -12.42 -14.60 5.97
N GLY A 74 -11.12 -14.91 5.92
CA GLY A 74 -10.53 -15.73 4.87
C GLY A 74 -10.21 -14.99 3.56
N GLN A 75 -10.59 -13.71 3.44
CA GLN A 75 -10.37 -12.93 2.22
C GLN A 75 -8.88 -12.65 2.02
N LEU A 76 -8.17 -12.20 3.06
CA LEU A 76 -6.75 -11.86 2.97
C LEU A 76 -5.92 -13.09 2.57
N GLU A 77 -6.21 -14.24 3.16
CA GLU A 77 -5.53 -15.50 2.86
C GLU A 77 -5.76 -15.93 1.41
N GLN A 78 -6.99 -15.79 0.90
CA GLN A 78 -7.30 -16.07 -0.50
C GLN A 78 -6.58 -15.11 -1.45
N GLU A 79 -6.56 -13.82 -1.15
CA GLU A 79 -5.87 -12.83 -1.99
C GLU A 79 -4.34 -13.03 -2.01
N ILE A 80 -3.75 -13.48 -0.91
CA ILE A 80 -2.34 -13.89 -0.86
C ILE A 80 -2.10 -15.12 -1.75
N LEU A 81 -2.98 -16.13 -1.68
CA LEU A 81 -2.89 -17.34 -2.52
C LEU A 81 -3.06 -17.03 -4.02
N ASP A 82 -3.90 -16.05 -4.34
CA ASP A 82 -4.13 -15.59 -5.71
C ASP A 82 -3.01 -14.65 -6.22
N ASN A 83 -1.93 -14.47 -5.44
CA ASN A 83 -0.80 -13.59 -5.73
C ASN A 83 -1.20 -12.11 -5.93
N ALA A 84 -2.31 -11.68 -5.35
CA ALA A 84 -2.72 -10.28 -5.35
C ALA A 84 -1.86 -9.44 -4.39
N TRP A 85 -1.29 -10.06 -3.34
CA TRP A 85 -0.43 -9.43 -2.35
C TRP A 85 0.90 -10.15 -2.19
N LEU A 86 1.98 -9.36 -2.05
CA LEU A 86 3.26 -9.81 -1.55
C LEU A 86 3.39 -9.41 -0.08
N THR A 87 3.84 -10.31 0.78
CA THR A 87 4.00 -10.06 2.22
C THR A 87 5.48 -9.97 2.58
N ALA A 88 5.83 -8.98 3.41
CA ALA A 88 7.18 -8.75 3.90
C ALA A 88 7.13 -8.56 5.44
N PRO A 89 8.22 -8.90 6.16
CA PRO A 89 8.29 -8.59 7.59
C PRO A 89 8.19 -7.09 7.82
N ALA A 90 7.49 -6.68 8.88
CA ALA A 90 7.35 -5.27 9.23
C ALA A 90 8.69 -4.71 9.74
N ASP A 91 9.18 -3.64 9.10
CA ASP A 91 10.39 -2.92 9.47
C ASP A 91 10.08 -1.48 9.92
N LEU A 92 10.55 -1.11 11.11
CA LEU A 92 10.27 0.20 11.72
C LEU A 92 10.92 1.36 10.95
N ASN A 93 12.08 1.13 10.32
CA ASN A 93 12.71 2.16 9.49
C ASN A 93 11.86 2.43 8.25
N ILE A 94 11.30 1.39 7.63
CA ILE A 94 10.37 1.56 6.49
C ILE A 94 9.09 2.28 6.92
N LEU A 95 8.55 1.95 8.09
CA LEU A 95 7.31 2.53 8.60
C LEU A 95 7.46 4.02 8.99
N PHE A 96 8.55 4.40 9.63
CA PHE A 96 8.69 5.74 10.24
C PHE A 96 9.70 6.65 9.53
N LYS A 97 10.83 6.11 9.04
CA LYS A 97 11.97 6.91 8.57
C LYS A 97 12.05 7.01 7.05
N THR A 98 11.68 5.95 6.33
CA THR A 98 11.76 5.91 4.87
C THR A 98 10.73 6.86 4.23
N PRO A 99 11.12 7.69 3.25
CA PRO A 99 10.20 8.53 2.48
C PRO A 99 9.10 7.68 1.84
N ILE A 100 7.86 8.19 1.85
CA ILE A 100 6.67 7.43 1.39
C ILE A 100 6.86 6.86 -0.03
N ALA A 101 7.44 7.64 -0.94
CA ALA A 101 7.68 7.22 -2.33
C ALA A 101 8.62 6.01 -2.45
N ASP A 102 9.50 5.81 -1.47
CA ASP A 102 10.50 4.74 -1.46
C ASP A 102 10.08 3.52 -0.63
N ARG A 103 9.07 3.66 0.24
CA ARG A 103 8.64 2.58 1.16
C ARG A 103 8.32 1.27 0.45
N TRP A 104 7.62 1.34 -0.68
CA TRP A 104 7.27 0.14 -1.45
C TRP A 104 8.51 -0.54 -2.04
N ARG A 105 9.52 0.24 -2.47
CA ARG A 105 10.78 -0.29 -3.02
C ARG A 105 11.59 -0.96 -1.92
N GLU A 106 11.74 -0.30 -0.78
CA GLU A 106 12.46 -0.86 0.36
C GLU A 106 11.76 -2.11 0.91
N ALA A 107 10.42 -2.14 0.93
CA ALA A 107 9.66 -3.34 1.32
C ALA A 107 9.85 -4.49 0.31
N ALA A 108 9.87 -4.21 -0.99
CA ALA A 108 10.12 -5.23 -2.02
C ALA A 108 11.54 -5.81 -1.90
N LYS A 109 12.54 -4.99 -1.58
CA LYS A 109 13.92 -5.45 -1.33
C LYS A 109 14.01 -6.43 -0.16
N LEU A 110 13.20 -6.28 0.89
CA LEU A 110 13.20 -7.19 2.05
C LEU A 110 12.88 -8.64 1.66
N ILE A 111 12.09 -8.83 0.61
CA ILE A 111 11.68 -10.16 0.11
C ILE A 111 12.51 -10.60 -1.11
N GLY A 112 13.60 -9.89 -1.42
CA GLY A 112 14.47 -10.20 -2.57
C GLY A 112 13.84 -9.91 -3.93
N VAL A 113 12.76 -9.13 -3.97
CA VAL A 113 12.09 -8.75 -5.21
C VAL A 113 12.68 -7.42 -5.71
N ASP A 114 13.47 -7.49 -6.78
CA ASP A 114 13.83 -6.31 -7.55
C ASP A 114 12.83 -6.13 -8.70
N ILE A 115 11.92 -5.17 -8.50
CA ILE A 115 10.81 -4.87 -9.41
C ILE A 115 11.33 -4.33 -10.76
N LEU A 116 12.54 -3.72 -10.79
CA LEU A 116 13.16 -3.30 -12.05
C LEU A 116 13.52 -4.51 -12.92
N THR A 117 13.98 -5.61 -12.32
CA THR A 117 14.19 -6.87 -13.03
C THR A 117 12.88 -7.57 -13.43
N MET A 118 11.78 -7.41 -12.70
CA MET A 118 10.48 -8.00 -13.09
C MET A 118 9.91 -7.36 -14.36
N LEU A 119 10.07 -6.05 -14.55
CA LEU A 119 9.59 -5.35 -15.75
C LEU A 119 10.40 -5.69 -17.00
N VAL A 120 11.65 -6.16 -16.85
CA VAL A 120 12.54 -6.51 -17.98
C VAL A 120 12.17 -7.85 -18.63
N TRP A 121 11.39 -8.72 -17.98
CA TRP A 121 10.97 -10.01 -18.56
C TRP A 121 9.72 -9.94 -19.45
N GLN A 122 9.06 -8.78 -19.61
CA GLN A 122 7.91 -8.62 -20.52
C GLN A 122 8.25 -8.08 -21.92
N GLY A 123 9.52 -8.05 -22.33
CA GLY A 123 9.84 -7.82 -23.74
C GLY A 123 11.33 -7.73 -24.01
N THR A 124 11.90 -8.75 -24.66
CA THR A 124 13.15 -8.56 -25.39
C THR A 124 12.84 -7.79 -26.68
N PRO A 125 13.50 -6.65 -26.98
CA PRO A 125 13.22 -5.85 -28.18
C PRO A 125 13.79 -6.42 -29.50
N ASP A 126 14.19 -7.69 -29.56
CA ASP A 126 14.99 -8.20 -30.69
C ASP A 126 14.22 -8.90 -31.82
N GLU A 127 12.87 -8.92 -31.80
CA GLU A 127 12.06 -9.50 -32.89
C GLU A 127 11.44 -8.49 -33.88
N TRP A 128 11.99 -7.28 -34.00
CA TRP A 128 11.58 -6.35 -35.06
C TRP A 128 12.74 -5.98 -35.97
N ASN A 129 13.20 -6.93 -36.79
CA ASN A 129 13.78 -6.55 -38.08
C ASN A 129 13.81 -7.67 -39.15
N LEU A 130 13.03 -7.40 -40.22
CA LEU A 130 13.27 -7.64 -41.66
C LEU A 130 12.36 -8.64 -42.40
N THR A 131 11.40 -8.04 -43.13
CA THR A 131 11.02 -8.34 -44.52
C THR A 131 10.59 -9.78 -44.86
N ARG A 132 9.28 -10.04 -44.83
CA ARG A 132 8.60 -10.81 -45.87
C ARG A 132 7.14 -10.38 -45.99
N LEU A 133 6.91 -9.42 -46.89
CA LEU A 133 5.64 -9.28 -47.60
C LEU A 133 5.26 -10.65 -48.17
N ARG A 134 4.21 -11.27 -47.63
CA ARG A 134 3.47 -12.31 -48.35
C ARG A 134 1.98 -12.06 -48.17
N LEU A 135 1.42 -11.34 -49.13
CA LEU A 135 0.00 -11.37 -49.44
C LEU A 135 -0.43 -12.84 -49.55
N ARG A 136 -1.31 -13.28 -48.65
CA ARG A 136 -2.11 -14.49 -48.87
C ARG A 136 -3.49 -14.29 -48.23
N HIS A 137 -4.42 -13.92 -49.11
CA HIS A 137 -5.83 -14.33 -49.15
C HIS A 137 -6.63 -14.44 -47.85
N GLN A 138 -7.67 -13.62 -47.76
CA GLN A 138 -8.88 -13.84 -46.96
C GLN A 138 -9.39 -15.29 -47.04
N LYS A 139 -9.74 -15.87 -45.89
CA LYS A 139 -10.89 -16.78 -45.73
C LYS A 139 -11.47 -16.68 -44.31
N HIS A 140 -12.70 -16.19 -44.25
CA HIS A 140 -13.82 -16.66 -43.40
C HIS A 140 -13.63 -16.81 -41.88
N TRP A 141 -14.35 -15.99 -41.11
CA TRP A 141 -14.89 -16.40 -39.81
C TRP A 141 -16.36 -15.96 -39.68
N ARG A 142 -17.25 -16.95 -39.52
CA ARG A 142 -18.69 -16.80 -39.26
C ARG A 142 -18.92 -16.62 -37.76
N SER A 143 -19.80 -15.68 -37.44
CA SER A 143 -20.74 -15.60 -36.31
C SER A 143 -20.58 -16.54 -35.09
N GLY A 144 -20.46 -15.95 -33.90
CA GLY A 144 -20.79 -16.56 -32.61
C GLY A 144 -20.58 -15.59 -31.44
N ARG A 145 -21.65 -14.94 -30.96
CA ARG A 145 -21.76 -14.33 -29.61
C ARG A 145 -22.18 -15.42 -28.61
N PRO A 146 -22.29 -15.20 -27.27
CA PRO A 146 -21.89 -14.05 -26.41
C PRO A 146 -21.17 -14.46 -25.09
N THR A 147 -20.42 -13.56 -24.45
CA THR A 147 -20.35 -13.51 -22.97
C THR A 147 -20.05 -12.10 -22.49
N HIS A 148 -20.70 -11.72 -21.39
CA HIS A 148 -20.65 -10.42 -20.75
C HIS A 148 -19.23 -10.01 -20.34
N TYR A 149 -18.75 -8.88 -20.87
CA TYR A 149 -17.68 -8.12 -20.26
C TYR A 149 -18.31 -7.19 -19.21
N ARG A 150 -18.07 -7.46 -17.92
CA ARG A 150 -18.16 -6.40 -16.90
C ARG A 150 -16.90 -5.55 -17.03
N HIS A 151 -17.07 -4.28 -17.35
CA HIS A 151 -16.05 -3.26 -17.18
C HIS A 151 -15.73 -3.10 -15.68
N CYS A 152 -14.53 -3.45 -15.25
CA CYS A 152 -13.88 -2.77 -14.14
C CYS A 152 -12.98 -1.70 -14.76
N SER A 153 -13.34 -0.43 -14.56
CA SER A 153 -12.46 0.71 -14.90
C SER A 153 -11.21 0.65 -14.01
N PRO A 154 -10.00 0.66 -14.58
CA PRO A 154 -8.82 1.09 -13.85
C PRO A 154 -8.75 2.63 -13.96
N PHE A 155 -8.33 3.31 -12.89
CA PHE A 155 -8.06 4.75 -12.84
C PHE A 155 -9.28 5.68 -12.79
N ALA A 156 -9.68 6.05 -11.57
CA ALA A 156 -10.07 7.42 -11.27
C ALA A 156 -8.94 8.05 -10.43
N CYS A 157 -7.84 8.40 -11.09
CA CYS A 157 -7.01 9.50 -10.62
C CYS A 157 -7.69 10.79 -11.08
N ASN A 158 -8.11 11.62 -10.14
CA ASN A 158 -8.14 13.07 -10.26
C ASN A 158 -8.01 13.67 -8.86
#